data_AF-A0A8S9GMQ5-F1
#
_entry.id   AF-A0A8S9GMQ5-F1
#
_cell.length_a   1.000
_cell.length_b   1.000
_cell.length_c   1.000
_cell.angle_alpha   90.00
_cell.angle_beta   90.00
_cell.angle_gamma   90.00
#
_symmetry.space_group_name_H-M   'P 1'
#
loop_
_entity.id
_entity.type
_entity.pdbx_description
1 polymer ?
#
loop_
_entity_poly.entity_id
_entity_poly.type
_entity_poly.pdbx_seq_one_letter_code
_entity_poly.pdbx_strand_id
1 'polypeptide(L)' 'MAASTGGGSTPGTVSNKEWWKATDEKFQAWPRTAGPPVVMNPISRQNFIVKSRPE' A
#
# COMPACT_ATOMS: atom_id res chain seq x y z
N MET A 1 4.67 -29.30 28.63
CA MET A 1 5.13 -28.24 27.71
C MET A 1 4.92 -28.76 26.30
N ALA A 2 3.87 -28.30 25.61
CA ALA A 2 3.61 -28.72 24.23
C ALA A 2 4.54 -27.94 23.29
N ALA A 3 5.36 -28.65 22.53
CA ALA A 3 6.18 -28.05 21.48
C ALA A 3 5.26 -27.52 20.38
N SER A 4 5.30 -26.21 20.13
CA SER A 4 4.64 -25.61 18.98
C SER A 4 5.32 -26.09 17.70
N THR A 5 4.73 -27.07 17.02
CA THR A 5 5.12 -27.51 15.68
C THR A 5 4.79 -26.39 14.68
N GLY A 6 5.66 -25.39 14.59
CA GLY A 6 5.52 -24.23 13.70
C GLY A 6 5.88 -24.58 12.26
N GLY A 7 5.00 -25.28 11.55
CA GLY A 7 5.18 -25.65 10.13
C GLY A 7 4.91 -24.54 9.11
N GLY A 8 4.59 -23.31 9.55
CA GLY A 8 4.28 -22.19 8.67
C GLY A 8 5.37 -21.12 8.71
N SER A 9 6.02 -20.87 7.57
CA SER A 9 6.89 -19.69 7.43
C SER A 9 6.02 -18.46 7.18
N THR A 10 6.15 -17.43 8.02
CA THR A 10 5.49 -16.15 7.78
C THR A 10 6.05 -15.54 6.49
N PRO A 11 5.19 -15.15 5.52
CA PRO A 11 5.66 -14.54 4.28
C PRO A 11 6.44 -13.26 4.59
N GLY A 12 7.58 -13.08 3.92
CA GLY A 12 8.48 -11.96 4.17
C GLY A 12 7.83 -10.58 4.00
N THR A 13 6.73 -10.49 3.26
CA THR A 13 5.92 -9.27 3.10
C THR A 13 5.20 -8.84 4.38
N VAL A 14 4.92 -9.75 5.30
CA VAL A 14 4.29 -9.46 6.60
C VAL A 14 5.35 -9.27 7.68
N SER A 15 6.44 -10.04 7.63
CA SER A 15 7.54 -9.96 8.58
C SER A 15 8.46 -8.75 8.35
N ASN A 16 8.54 -8.25 7.11
CA ASN A 16 9.40 -7.11 6.78
C ASN A 16 8.65 -5.78 7.00
N LYS A 17 9.11 -5.00 7.99
CA LYS A 17 8.58 -3.66 8.28
C LYS A 17 8.81 -2.66 7.14
N GLU A 18 9.87 -2.84 6.36
CA GLU A 18 10.14 -2.02 5.16
C GLU A 18 9.09 -2.26 4.08
N TRP A 19 8.54 -3.48 4.00
CA TRP A 19 7.48 -3.80 3.05
C TRP A 19 6.21 -2.98 3.32
N TRP A 20 5.88 -2.80 4.61
CA TRP A 20 4.76 -1.94 5.01
C TRP A 20 4.98 -0.48 4.64
N LYS A 21 6.20 0.04 4.82
CA LYS A 21 6.55 1.42 4.46
C LYS A 21 6.50 1.65 2.94
N ALA A 22 7.10 0.75 2.15
CA ALA A 22 7.10 0.84 0.69
C ALA A 22 5.69 0.67 0.10
N THR A 23 4.84 -0.12 0.75
CA THR A 23 3.44 -0.30 0.36
C THR A 23 2.63 0.97 0.62
N ASP A 24 2.81 1.61 1.78
CA ASP A 24 2.13 2.87 2.12
C ASP A 24 2.47 4.00 1.14
N GLU A 25 3.75 4.13 0.79
CA GLU A 25 4.22 5.13 -0.19
C GLU A 25 3.62 4.87 -1.58
N LYS A 26 3.59 3.61 -2.03
CA LYS A 26 2.97 3.25 -3.31
C LYS A 26 1.46 3.52 -3.34
N PHE A 27 0.76 3.43 -2.21
CA PHE A 27 -0.65 3.80 -2.16
C PHE A 27 -0.90 5.29 -2.40
N GLN A 28 0.10 6.16 -2.15
CA GLN A 28 0.02 7.58 -2.47
C GLN A 28 0.15 7.84 -3.99
N ALA A 29 0.96 7.05 -4.70
CA ALA A 29 1.23 7.27 -6.13
C ALA A 29 1.39 5.94 -6.86
N TRP A 30 0.28 5.21 -7.02
CA TRP A 30 0.33 3.87 -7.59
C TRP A 30 0.65 3.96 -9.09
N PRO A 31 1.73 3.31 -9.57
CA PRO A 31 2.14 3.39 -10.96
C PRO A 31 1.11 2.73 -11.87
N ARG A 32 0.83 3.36 -13.02
CA ARG A 32 -0.07 2.83 -14.05
C ARG A 32 0.67 2.68 -15.36
N THR A 33 0.38 1.61 -16.09
CA THR A 33 1.06 1.26 -17.36
C THR A 33 0.83 2.30 -18.47
N ALA A 34 -0.26 3.07 -18.42
CA ALA A 34 -0.62 4.02 -19.47
C ALA A 34 -1.21 5.34 -18.90
N GLY A 35 -0.57 5.93 -17.88
CA GLY A 35 -0.99 7.25 -17.39
C GLY A 35 -0.29 7.71 -16.12
N PRO A 36 -0.59 8.93 -15.64
CA PRO A 36 -0.06 9.46 -14.38
C PRO A 36 -0.40 8.52 -13.21
N PRO A 37 0.49 8.42 -12.20
CA PRO A 37 0.24 7.62 -11.02
C PRO A 37 -1.01 8.09 -10.29
N VAL A 38 -1.75 7.14 -9.71
CA VAL A 38 -3.06 7.40 -9.08
C VAL A 38 -2.98 7.10 -7.60
N VAL A 39 -3.55 7.99 -6.79
CA VAL A 39 -3.76 7.73 -5.36
C VAL A 39 -4.80 6.62 -5.19
N MET A 40 -4.47 5.58 -4.44
CA MET A 40 -5.41 4.53 -4.09
C MET A 40 -6.21 4.90 -2.83
N ASN A 41 -7.49 4.53 -2.80
CA ASN A 41 -8.44 4.82 -1.72
C ASN A 41 -8.54 6.31 -1.33
N PRO A 42 -8.82 7.21 -2.29
CA PRO A 42 -8.81 8.66 -2.04
C PRO A 42 -9.85 9.15 -1.01
N ILE A 43 -10.96 8.42 -0.81
CA ILE A 43 -12.00 8.77 0.16
C ILE A 43 -11.60 8.34 1.58
N SER A 44 -11.20 7.07 1.76
CA SER A 44 -10.82 6.54 3.09
C SER A 44 -9.51 7.13 3.61
N ARG A 45 -8.59 7.51 2.71
CA ARG A 45 -7.30 8.13 3.06
C ARG A 45 -7.30 9.65 2.94
N GLN A 46 -8.43 10.25 2.55
CA GLN A 46 -8.59 11.70 2.33
C GLN A 46 -7.48 12.33 1.46
N ASN A 47 -6.86 11.55 0.57
CA ASN A 47 -5.76 12.00 -0.27
C ASN A 47 -6.23 12.13 -1.73
N PHE A 48 -7.27 12.93 -1.95
CA PHE A 48 -7.85 13.13 -3.28
C PHE A 48 -7.16 14.28 -4.01
N ILE A 49 -6.87 14.08 -5.30
CA ILE A 49 -6.31 15.12 -6.16
C ILE A 49 -7.46 16.04 -6.60
N VAL A 50 -7.59 17.24 -6.02
CA VAL A 50 -8.56 18.24 -6.45
C VAL A 50 -8.07 18.86 -7.76
N LYS A 51 -8.77 18.58 -8.86
CA LYS A 51 -8.57 19.32 -10.11
C LYS A 51 -9.40 20.60 -10.03
N SER A 52 -8.74 21.75 -10.04
CA SER A 52 -9.40 23.05 -10.19
C SER A 52 -10.17 23.05 -11.50
N ARG A 53 -11.50 23.24 -11.45
CA ARG A 53 -12.29 23.53 -12.65
C ARG A 53 -11.99 24.97 -13.06
N PRO A 54 -11.60 25.26 -14.32
CA PRO A 54 -11.66 26.63 -14.82
C PRO A 54 -13.13 27.04 -14.88
N GLU A 55 -13.40 28.26 -14.40
CA GLU A 55 -14.72 28.90 -14.40
C GLU A 55 -15.25 29.12 -15.82
#